data_AF-A0A7X5V679-F1
#
_entry.id   AF-A0A7X5V679-F1
#
_cell.length_a   1.000
_cell.length_b   1.000
_cell.length_c   1.000
_cell.angle_alpha   90.00
_cell.angle_beta   90.00
_cell.angle_gamma   90.00
#
_symmetry.space_group_name_H-M   'P 1'
#
loop_
_entity.id
_entity.type
_entity.pdbx_description
1 polymer ?
#
loop_
_entity_poly.entity_id
_entity_poly.type
_entity_poly.pdbx_seq_one_letter_code
_entity_poly.pdbx_strand_id
1 'polypeptide(L)'
;MTIRGFVAALLAAPLALLAAPTAAQAAPDPALTIESVTLNKTSVAVSGLNTVPITVTVKGKYDTGTPEDSKTPVNVILERTGGSGQLSQLLSTNLVRNETTGTWSGPVNVPSTANGAFKVTGVMTGPFFPPNPPMNDPTPYAGPSITVTGTHQPKVTALVTPKVVPFNQPYTIRWAVSDAQTGKPYGTRIRVELGTDSSCVEYFGPGYTNLTDTNGVVTKAYPGVSRMPITCLLLPGTPDAIGWLSFVPARPAIVSAAPSKSSAPVGTVVPVNGSVVGAPLACPVHLQRLYGASQWRTVSSGAVRESGRFTLSAQPAYRGLIPYRAYFPACRNYVAGASKAFYIRGT
;
A
#
# COMPACT_ATOMS: atom_id res chain seq x y z
N MET A 1 -5.46 -9.90 78.37
CA MET A 1 -6.41 -8.87 77.89
C MET A 1 -6.71 -9.16 76.41
N THR A 2 -7.91 -9.66 76.16
CA THR A 2 -8.71 -9.62 74.91
C THR A 2 -8.10 -9.91 73.54
N ILE A 3 -8.50 -11.09 73.05
CA ILE A 3 -8.74 -11.64 71.71
C ILE A 3 -9.28 -10.63 70.67
N ARG A 4 -8.84 -10.77 69.40
CA ARG A 4 -9.57 -10.78 68.08
C ARG A 4 -8.52 -10.58 66.97
N GLY A 5 -8.32 -11.43 65.95
CA GLY A 5 -9.24 -12.24 65.16
C GLY A 5 -9.44 -11.59 63.79
N PHE A 6 -9.20 -12.35 62.70
CA PHE A 6 -9.80 -12.29 61.36
C PHE A 6 -8.83 -12.38 60.15
N VAL A 7 -8.78 -13.61 59.63
CA VAL A 7 -9.10 -14.04 58.25
C VAL A 7 -8.15 -13.73 57.08
N ALA A 8 -7.78 -14.84 56.46
CA ALA A 8 -7.12 -15.04 55.19
C ALA A 8 -7.88 -14.44 53.99
N ALA A 9 -7.12 -14.01 52.98
CA ALA A 9 -7.52 -14.12 51.59
C ALA A 9 -6.26 -14.25 50.71
N LEU A 10 -5.87 -15.50 50.44
CA LEU A 10 -5.01 -15.82 49.30
C LEU A 10 -5.80 -15.50 48.02
N LEU A 11 -5.48 -14.40 47.34
CA LEU A 11 -5.92 -14.15 45.98
C LEU A 11 -4.91 -14.79 45.02
N ALA A 12 -5.12 -16.07 44.71
CA ALA A 12 -4.55 -16.69 43.53
C ALA A 12 -5.28 -16.12 42.30
N ALA A 13 -4.69 -15.09 41.68
CA ALA A 13 -5.14 -14.63 40.38
C ALA A 13 -4.73 -15.67 39.32
N PRO A 14 -5.66 -16.24 38.53
CA PRO A 14 -5.28 -17.03 37.37
C PRO A 14 -4.68 -16.08 36.34
N LEU A 15 -3.38 -16.23 36.08
CA LEU A 15 -2.74 -15.77 34.85
C LEU A 15 -3.38 -16.54 33.68
N ALA A 16 -4.54 -16.06 33.24
CA ALA A 16 -5.08 -16.43 31.95
C ALA A 16 -4.08 -15.91 30.90
N LEU A 17 -3.29 -16.83 30.35
CA LEU A 17 -2.53 -16.58 29.13
C LEU A 17 -3.50 -16.04 28.08
N LEU A 18 -3.42 -14.73 27.84
CA LEU A 18 -3.90 -14.11 26.63
C LEU A 18 -3.06 -14.69 25.49
N ALA A 19 -3.45 -15.87 25.01
CA ALA A 19 -3.10 -16.33 23.69
C ALA A 19 -3.71 -15.31 22.73
N ALA A 20 -2.90 -14.32 22.32
CA ALA A 20 -3.24 -13.48 21.19
C ALA A 20 -3.57 -14.45 20.04
N PRO A 21 -4.74 -14.33 19.39
CA PRO A 21 -5.02 -15.14 18.23
C PRO A 21 -3.92 -14.87 17.22
N THR A 22 -3.04 -15.86 16.99
CA THR A 22 -2.17 -15.84 15.82
C THR A 22 -3.12 -15.81 14.65
N ALA A 23 -3.09 -14.71 13.88
CA ALA A 23 -3.84 -14.64 12.64
C ALA A 23 -3.57 -15.93 11.87
N ALA A 24 -4.63 -16.65 11.49
CA ALA A 24 -4.49 -17.86 10.70
C ALA A 24 -3.78 -17.46 9.41
N GLN A 25 -2.50 -17.80 9.30
CA GLN A 25 -1.77 -17.69 8.05
C GLN A 25 -2.33 -18.76 7.12
N ALA A 26 -2.58 -18.40 5.87
CA ALA A 26 -3.01 -19.38 4.89
C ALA A 26 -1.91 -20.44 4.78
N ALA A 27 -2.27 -21.72 4.83
CA ALA A 27 -1.30 -22.77 4.59
C ALA A 27 -1.08 -22.93 3.08
N PRO A 28 0.10 -23.42 2.65
CA PRO A 28 0.26 -23.96 1.32
C PRO A 28 -0.81 -24.99 0.97
N ASP A 29 -1.15 -25.08 -0.31
CA ASP A 29 -2.11 -26.07 -0.79
C ASP A 29 -1.57 -27.50 -0.56
N PRO A 30 -2.21 -28.32 0.30
CA PRO A 30 -1.71 -29.66 0.59
C PRO A 30 -1.83 -30.61 -0.61
N ALA A 31 -2.67 -30.30 -1.60
CA ALA A 31 -2.80 -31.08 -2.82
C ALA A 31 -1.65 -30.82 -3.81
N LEU A 32 -0.91 -29.72 -3.65
CA LEU A 32 0.21 -29.35 -4.52
C LEU A 32 1.56 -29.82 -3.93
N THR A 33 2.24 -30.68 -4.67
CA THR A 33 3.61 -31.13 -4.35
C THR A 33 4.54 -30.83 -5.52
N ILE A 34 5.70 -30.24 -5.21
CA ILE A 34 6.69 -29.80 -6.20
C ILE A 34 7.94 -30.68 -6.08
N GLU A 35 8.32 -31.34 -7.17
CA GLU A 35 9.55 -32.13 -7.25
C GLU A 35 10.72 -31.27 -7.74
N SER A 36 10.53 -30.52 -8.83
CA SER A 36 11.57 -29.66 -9.37
C SER A 36 11.02 -28.44 -10.12
N VAL A 37 11.79 -27.36 -10.10
CA VAL A 37 11.59 -26.21 -10.97
C VAL A 37 12.88 -25.92 -11.73
N THR A 38 12.80 -25.82 -13.05
CA THR A 38 13.93 -25.50 -13.93
C THR A 38 13.64 -24.27 -14.77
N LEU A 39 14.71 -23.56 -15.12
CA LEU A 39 14.69 -22.38 -15.98
C LEU A 39 15.57 -22.65 -17.19
N ASN A 40 15.10 -22.37 -18.40
CA ASN A 40 15.91 -22.57 -19.60
C ASN A 40 17.06 -21.56 -19.75
N LYS A 41 17.05 -20.50 -18.95
CA LYS A 41 18.09 -19.47 -18.88
C LYS A 41 18.32 -19.06 -17.43
N THR A 42 19.58 -18.81 -17.07
CA THR A 42 19.98 -18.30 -15.75
C THR A 42 20.45 -16.85 -15.79
N SER A 43 20.53 -16.25 -16.99
CA SER A 43 20.85 -14.84 -17.16
C SER A 43 20.15 -14.26 -18.39
N VAL A 44 19.69 -13.01 -18.28
CA VAL A 44 19.10 -12.25 -19.39
C VAL A 44 19.51 -10.79 -19.33
N ALA A 45 19.69 -10.18 -20.50
CA ALA A 45 19.83 -8.74 -20.67
C ALA A 45 18.56 -8.20 -21.33
N VAL A 46 17.99 -7.14 -20.76
CA VAL A 46 16.73 -6.55 -21.21
C VAL A 46 16.89 -5.04 -21.22
N SER A 47 16.30 -4.38 -22.21
CA SER A 47 16.41 -2.93 -22.37
C SER A 47 15.04 -2.28 -22.55
N GLY A 48 14.84 -1.13 -21.91
CA GLY A 48 13.66 -0.30 -22.13
C GLY A 48 12.37 -0.94 -21.62
N LEU A 49 11.32 -0.82 -22.43
CA LEU A 49 9.99 -1.36 -22.18
C LEU A 49 9.84 -2.83 -22.63
N ASN A 50 10.93 -3.46 -23.08
CA ASN A 50 10.88 -4.84 -23.55
C ASN A 50 10.85 -5.84 -22.40
N THR A 51 10.40 -7.04 -22.71
CA THR A 51 10.52 -8.23 -21.88
C THR A 51 11.25 -9.34 -22.63
N VAL A 52 11.92 -10.22 -21.89
CA VAL A 52 12.52 -11.44 -22.43
C VAL A 52 11.81 -12.64 -21.79
N PRO A 53 11.16 -13.52 -22.58
CA PRO A 53 10.57 -14.73 -22.03
C PRO A 53 11.66 -15.74 -21.66
N ILE A 54 11.57 -16.25 -20.43
CA ILE A 54 12.32 -17.40 -19.94
C ILE A 54 11.31 -18.52 -19.73
N THR A 55 11.57 -19.71 -20.28
CA THR A 55 10.71 -20.87 -20.05
C THR A 55 11.00 -21.41 -18.67
N VAL A 56 9.94 -21.56 -17.88
CA VAL A 56 9.95 -22.23 -16.59
C VAL A 56 9.23 -23.56 -16.75
N THR A 57 9.84 -24.61 -16.22
CA THR A 57 9.24 -25.95 -16.17
C THR A 57 9.16 -26.41 -14.73
N VAL A 58 7.96 -26.80 -14.31
CA VAL A 58 7.68 -27.33 -12.98
C VAL A 58 7.32 -28.80 -13.13
N LYS A 59 7.99 -29.67 -12.38
CA LYS A 59 7.61 -31.07 -12.23
C LYS A 59 7.01 -31.27 -10.84
N GLY A 60 5.85 -31.91 -10.78
CA GLY A 60 5.15 -32.13 -9.51
C GLY A 60 3.78 -32.76 -9.72
N LYS A 61 2.96 -32.73 -8.67
CA LYS A 61 1.62 -33.30 -8.64
C LYS A 61 0.65 -32.32 -7.99
N TYR A 62 -0.53 -32.17 -8.58
CA TYR A 62 -1.69 -31.55 -7.98
C TYR A 62 -2.81 -32.58 -7.99
N ASP A 63 -3.36 -32.91 -6.82
CA ASP A 63 -4.34 -34.00 -6.68
C ASP A 63 -5.30 -33.74 -5.52
N THR A 64 -6.49 -33.29 -5.88
CA THR A 64 -7.66 -33.15 -5.00
C THR A 64 -8.62 -34.34 -5.14
N GLY A 65 -8.27 -35.34 -5.96
CA GLY A 65 -9.13 -36.46 -6.31
C GLY A 65 -10.16 -36.12 -7.38
N THR A 66 -10.00 -35.01 -8.10
CA THR A 66 -10.97 -34.54 -9.11
C THR A 66 -10.38 -34.63 -10.53
N PRO A 67 -11.18 -34.95 -11.56
CA PRO A 67 -10.70 -34.93 -12.94
C PRO A 67 -10.15 -33.57 -13.40
N GLU A 68 -10.61 -32.49 -12.78
CA GLU A 68 -10.22 -31.10 -13.06
C GLU A 68 -8.76 -30.80 -12.69
N ASP A 69 -8.14 -31.60 -11.81
CA ASP A 69 -6.75 -31.42 -11.37
C ASP A 69 -5.76 -31.35 -12.55
N SER A 70 -6.02 -32.13 -13.60
CA SER A 70 -5.27 -32.16 -14.86
C SER A 70 -5.25 -30.80 -15.59
N LYS A 71 -6.29 -30.00 -15.40
CA LYS A 71 -6.50 -28.70 -16.07
C LYS A 71 -6.09 -27.52 -15.19
N THR A 72 -5.77 -27.76 -13.92
CA THR A 72 -5.36 -26.70 -13.00
C THR A 72 -4.00 -26.14 -13.41
N PRO A 73 -3.94 -24.86 -13.81
CA PRO A 73 -2.66 -24.23 -14.09
C PRO A 73 -1.90 -24.00 -12.78
N VAL A 74 -0.59 -23.85 -12.90
CA VAL A 74 0.26 -23.38 -11.80
C VAL A 74 1.00 -22.13 -12.23
N ASN A 75 1.41 -21.31 -11.27
CA ASN A 75 2.26 -20.15 -11.49
C ASN A 75 3.50 -20.26 -10.60
N VAL A 76 4.64 -19.82 -11.12
CA VAL A 76 5.90 -19.79 -10.39
C VAL A 76 6.18 -18.37 -9.95
N ILE A 77 6.56 -18.24 -8.68
CA ILE A 77 6.97 -17.00 -8.05
C ILE A 77 8.49 -16.95 -7.99
N LEU A 78 9.04 -15.85 -8.49
CA LEU A 78 10.44 -15.50 -8.30
C LEU A 78 10.53 -14.20 -7.50
N GLU A 79 11.28 -14.20 -6.41
CA GLU A 79 11.53 -13.01 -5.60
C GLU A 79 12.93 -12.47 -5.81
N ARG A 80 13.06 -11.15 -5.75
CA ARG A 80 14.34 -10.46 -5.86
C ARG A 80 15.21 -10.78 -4.64
N THR A 81 16.38 -11.36 -4.89
CA THR A 81 17.39 -11.67 -3.87
C THR A 81 18.64 -10.78 -3.97
N GLY A 82 18.77 -9.98 -5.03
CA GLY A 82 19.86 -9.04 -5.20
C GLY A 82 19.57 -7.93 -6.21
N GLY A 83 20.38 -6.87 -6.18
CA GLY A 83 20.25 -5.72 -7.08
C GLY A 83 19.13 -4.75 -6.69
N SER A 84 18.71 -3.91 -7.64
CA SER A 84 17.66 -2.90 -7.46
C SER A 84 16.81 -2.74 -8.72
N GLY A 85 15.54 -2.40 -8.54
CA GLY A 85 14.59 -2.20 -9.61
C GLY A 85 13.17 -2.03 -9.06
N GLN A 86 12.21 -1.76 -9.95
CA GLN A 86 10.83 -1.47 -9.54
C GLN A 86 10.08 -2.72 -9.05
N LEU A 87 10.41 -3.90 -9.58
CA LEU A 87 9.72 -5.14 -9.24
C LEU A 87 10.44 -5.90 -8.13
N SER A 88 9.76 -6.22 -7.04
CA SER A 88 10.31 -7.14 -6.01
C SER A 88 10.07 -8.62 -6.36
N GLN A 89 9.14 -8.89 -7.27
CA GLN A 89 8.70 -10.23 -7.63
C GLN A 89 8.46 -10.32 -9.14
N LEU A 90 8.65 -11.51 -9.70
CA LEU A 90 8.23 -11.89 -11.04
C LEU A 90 7.30 -13.09 -10.93
N LEU A 91 6.30 -13.12 -11.79
CA LEU A 91 5.29 -14.17 -11.85
C LEU A 91 5.31 -14.77 -13.24
N SER A 92 5.26 -16.10 -13.32
CA SER A 92 5.03 -16.77 -14.60
C SER A 92 3.62 -16.54 -15.07
N THR A 93 3.38 -16.70 -16.37
CA THR A 93 2.02 -16.93 -16.85
C THR A 93 1.46 -18.23 -16.28
N ASN A 94 0.16 -18.47 -16.49
CA ASN A 94 -0.44 -19.78 -16.27
C ASN A 94 0.37 -20.86 -17.00
N LEU A 95 1.06 -21.72 -16.25
CA LEU A 95 1.83 -22.82 -16.80
C LEU A 95 0.85 -23.94 -17.15
N VAL A 96 0.95 -24.45 -18.38
CA VAL A 96 0.05 -25.50 -18.89
C VAL A 96 0.62 -26.87 -18.57
N ARG A 97 -0.21 -27.76 -18.03
CA ARG A 97 0.18 -29.13 -17.70
C ARG A 97 0.31 -29.98 -18.97
N ASN A 98 1.43 -30.67 -19.08
CA ASN A 98 1.65 -31.75 -20.02
C ASN A 98 1.44 -33.08 -19.27
N GLU A 99 0.27 -33.69 -19.49
CA GLU A 99 -0.15 -34.96 -18.87
C GLU A 99 0.86 -36.09 -19.05
N THR A 100 1.48 -36.19 -20.24
CA THR A 100 2.42 -37.26 -20.57
C THR A 100 3.70 -37.20 -19.73
N THR A 101 4.16 -35.99 -19.43
CA THR A 101 5.42 -35.77 -18.70
C THR A 101 5.21 -35.44 -17.22
N GLY A 102 3.97 -35.13 -16.81
CA GLY A 102 3.67 -34.64 -15.47
C GLY A 102 4.31 -33.27 -15.17
N THR A 103 4.54 -32.45 -16.19
CA THR A 103 5.19 -31.13 -16.04
C THR A 103 4.27 -29.99 -16.43
N TRP A 104 4.36 -28.86 -15.75
CA TRP A 104 3.79 -27.60 -16.21
C TRP A 104 4.89 -26.76 -16.85
N SER A 105 4.62 -26.12 -17.99
CA SER A 105 5.59 -25.25 -18.65
C SER A 105 4.96 -23.99 -19.22
N GLY A 106 5.77 -22.93 -19.32
CA GLY A 106 5.34 -21.63 -19.80
C GLY A 106 6.35 -20.51 -19.50
N PRO A 107 6.12 -19.31 -20.02
CA PRO A 107 7.05 -18.19 -19.84
C PRO A 107 6.91 -17.47 -18.50
N VAL A 108 8.05 -17.04 -17.97
CA VAL A 108 8.19 -15.84 -17.14
C VAL A 108 8.74 -14.75 -18.04
N ASN A 109 8.00 -13.66 -18.21
CA ASN A 109 8.47 -12.51 -18.99
C ASN A 109 9.30 -11.61 -18.08
N VAL A 110 10.61 -11.56 -18.31
CA VAL A 110 11.54 -10.77 -17.48
C VAL A 110 11.70 -9.37 -18.07
N PRO A 111 11.29 -8.30 -17.38
CA PRO A 111 11.43 -6.93 -17.87
C PRO A 111 12.78 -6.30 -17.51
N SER A 112 13.11 -5.19 -18.17
CA SER A 112 14.30 -4.40 -17.82
C SER A 112 14.26 -3.81 -16.41
N THR A 113 13.07 -3.61 -15.84
CA THR A 113 12.87 -3.12 -14.45
C THR A 113 13.20 -4.16 -13.39
N ALA A 114 13.42 -5.41 -13.79
CA ALA A 114 13.76 -6.48 -12.88
C ALA A 114 15.22 -6.39 -12.42
N ASN A 115 16.18 -5.90 -13.21
CA ASN A 115 17.61 -5.67 -12.86
C ASN A 115 18.12 -6.20 -11.50
N GLY A 116 18.92 -7.26 -11.50
CA GLY A 116 19.40 -7.92 -10.28
C GLY A 116 19.22 -9.43 -10.32
N ALA A 117 19.22 -10.09 -9.16
CA ALA A 117 19.00 -11.53 -9.07
C ALA A 117 17.59 -11.83 -8.56
N PHE A 118 16.89 -12.78 -9.20
CA PHE A 118 15.62 -13.33 -8.71
C PHE A 118 15.75 -14.82 -8.52
N LYS A 119 15.19 -15.32 -7.43
CA LYS A 119 15.18 -16.73 -7.09
C LYS A 119 13.75 -17.25 -7.08
N VAL A 120 13.53 -18.43 -7.63
CA VAL A 120 12.27 -19.15 -7.44
C VAL A 120 12.07 -19.41 -5.94
N THR A 121 10.97 -18.90 -5.38
CA THR A 121 10.64 -19.06 -3.94
C THR A 121 9.38 -19.88 -3.70
N GLY A 122 8.50 -20.02 -4.70
CA GLY A 122 7.30 -20.82 -4.53
C GLY A 122 6.54 -21.07 -5.82
N VAL A 123 5.54 -21.95 -5.70
CA VAL A 123 4.60 -22.31 -6.76
C VAL A 123 3.18 -22.23 -6.19
N MET A 124 2.25 -21.71 -6.97
CA MET A 124 0.83 -21.64 -6.59
C MET A 124 -0.05 -22.30 -7.66
N THR A 125 -1.14 -22.91 -7.22
CA THR A 125 -2.21 -23.42 -8.08
C THR A 125 -3.17 -22.31 -8.49
N GLY A 126 -3.88 -22.54 -9.60
CA GLY A 126 -4.93 -21.65 -10.08
C GLY A 126 -4.46 -20.62 -11.09
N PRO A 127 -5.39 -19.96 -11.80
CA PRO A 127 -5.03 -18.92 -12.76
C PRO A 127 -4.42 -17.73 -12.03
N PHE A 128 -3.41 -17.10 -12.63
CA PHE A 128 -2.88 -15.81 -12.19
C PHE A 128 -4.00 -14.77 -12.02
N PHE A 129 -4.96 -14.75 -12.95
CA PHE A 129 -6.17 -13.92 -12.85
C PHE A 129 -7.35 -14.48 -13.67
N PRO A 130 -8.62 -14.30 -13.25
CA PRO A 130 -9.04 -13.83 -11.91
C PRO A 130 -8.63 -14.85 -10.84
N PRO A 131 -8.16 -14.42 -9.65
CA PRO A 131 -7.86 -15.35 -8.58
C PRO A 131 -9.15 -16.11 -8.22
N ASN A 132 -9.15 -17.41 -8.44
CA ASN A 132 -10.23 -18.28 -8.02
C ASN A 132 -9.80 -18.93 -6.69
N PRO A 133 -10.56 -18.80 -5.59
CA PRO A 133 -10.13 -19.27 -4.26
C PRO A 133 -9.89 -20.80 -4.24
N PRO A 134 -9.02 -21.29 -3.33
CA PRO A 134 -8.62 -20.67 -2.07
C PRO A 134 -7.36 -19.79 -2.14
N MET A 135 -7.32 -18.76 -1.30
CA MET A 135 -6.12 -17.94 -1.03
C MET A 135 -5.09 -18.77 -0.26
N ASN A 136 -4.55 -19.84 -0.86
CA ASN A 136 -3.46 -20.61 -0.28
C ASN A 136 -2.17 -19.81 -0.42
N ASP A 137 -1.30 -19.90 0.58
CA ASP A 137 0.05 -19.37 0.44
C ASP A 137 0.80 -20.17 -0.64
N PRO A 138 1.78 -19.56 -1.33
CA PRO A 138 2.60 -20.29 -2.28
C PRO A 138 3.25 -21.51 -1.62
N THR A 139 3.21 -22.68 -2.28
CA THR A 139 3.99 -23.84 -1.85
C THR A 139 5.47 -23.49 -1.92
N PRO A 140 6.18 -23.41 -0.77
CA PRO A 140 7.55 -22.93 -0.76
C PRO A 140 8.48 -23.87 -1.54
N TYR A 141 9.36 -23.30 -2.35
CA TYR A 141 10.34 -24.05 -3.12
C TYR A 141 11.63 -23.25 -3.25
N ALA A 142 12.75 -23.79 -2.77
CA ALA A 142 14.06 -23.14 -2.88
C ALA A 142 14.71 -23.44 -4.24
N GLY A 143 14.22 -22.78 -5.29
CA GLY A 143 14.57 -23.12 -6.67
C GLY A 143 15.76 -22.35 -7.26
N PRO A 144 15.96 -22.49 -8.59
CA PRO A 144 17.02 -21.82 -9.33
C PRO A 144 16.85 -20.29 -9.33
N SER A 145 17.93 -19.59 -9.69
CA SER A 145 17.94 -18.13 -9.81
C SER A 145 18.22 -17.67 -11.24
N ILE A 146 17.73 -16.48 -11.57
CA ILE A 146 18.08 -15.73 -12.78
C ILE A 146 18.80 -14.44 -12.40
N THR A 147 19.79 -14.07 -13.20
CA THR A 147 20.38 -12.73 -13.17
C THR A 147 19.82 -11.89 -14.31
N VAL A 148 19.42 -10.66 -14.01
CA VAL A 148 18.83 -9.73 -14.96
C VAL A 148 19.73 -8.51 -15.07
N THR A 149 20.20 -8.22 -16.27
CA THR A 149 20.90 -6.98 -16.59
C THR A 149 19.92 -6.04 -17.30
N GLY A 150 19.39 -5.06 -16.57
CA GLY A 150 18.41 -4.10 -17.09
C GLY A 150 19.05 -2.78 -17.52
N THR A 151 18.78 -2.32 -18.74
CA THR A 151 19.23 -1.02 -19.26
C THR A 151 18.07 -0.15 -19.73
N HIS A 152 18.24 1.17 -19.77
CA HIS A 152 17.21 2.11 -20.19
C HIS A 152 15.86 1.91 -19.46
N GLN A 153 15.90 1.63 -18.16
CA GLN A 153 14.70 1.26 -17.38
C GLN A 153 13.65 2.37 -17.41
N PRO A 154 12.35 2.04 -17.48
CA PRO A 154 11.31 3.05 -17.48
C PRO A 154 11.17 3.73 -16.11
N LYS A 155 11.00 5.05 -16.14
CA LYS A 155 10.65 5.89 -15.01
C LYS A 155 9.29 6.52 -15.27
N VAL A 156 8.35 6.23 -14.39
CA VAL A 156 7.02 6.85 -14.38
C VAL A 156 7.03 8.01 -13.40
N THR A 157 6.50 9.16 -13.82
CA THR A 157 6.30 10.34 -12.96
C THR A 157 4.90 10.89 -13.12
N ALA A 158 4.43 11.63 -12.14
CA ALA A 158 3.10 12.22 -12.12
C ALA A 158 3.13 13.67 -11.63
N LEU A 159 2.36 14.53 -12.28
CA LEU A 159 2.09 15.89 -11.85
C LEU A 159 0.58 16.08 -11.67
N VAL A 160 0.16 16.30 -10.42
CA VAL A 160 -1.24 16.52 -10.06
C VAL A 160 -1.56 18.02 -10.13
N THR A 161 -2.65 18.36 -10.80
CA THR A 161 -3.18 19.74 -10.86
C THR A 161 -4.64 19.77 -10.40
N PRO A 162 -4.97 20.54 -9.34
CA PRO A 162 -4.05 21.27 -8.46
C PRO A 162 -3.18 20.34 -7.61
N LYS A 163 -2.01 20.82 -7.16
CA LYS A 163 -1.07 20.02 -6.34
C LYS A 163 -1.71 19.46 -5.06
N VAL A 164 -2.63 20.23 -4.46
CA VAL A 164 -3.46 19.82 -3.33
C VAL A 164 -4.90 19.84 -3.82
N VAL A 165 -5.53 18.68 -3.91
CA VAL A 165 -6.87 18.54 -4.49
C VAL A 165 -7.92 18.85 -3.44
N PRO A 166 -8.77 19.88 -3.60
CA PRO A 166 -9.87 20.12 -2.66
C PRO A 166 -10.92 19.03 -2.73
N PHE A 167 -11.55 18.69 -1.60
CA PHE A 167 -12.61 17.67 -1.54
C PHE A 167 -13.72 17.96 -2.54
N ASN A 168 -14.23 16.90 -3.20
CA ASN A 168 -15.30 16.98 -4.19
C ASN A 168 -15.00 17.87 -5.41
N GLN A 169 -13.74 18.27 -5.62
CA GLN A 169 -13.32 19.01 -6.82
C GLN A 169 -12.59 18.10 -7.79
N PRO A 170 -12.82 18.26 -9.11
CA PRO A 170 -12.08 17.50 -10.12
C PRO A 170 -10.60 17.89 -10.12
N TYR A 171 -9.78 17.00 -10.66
CA TYR A 171 -8.35 17.23 -10.81
C TYR A 171 -7.82 16.50 -12.05
N THR A 172 -6.63 16.88 -12.49
CA THR A 172 -5.94 16.22 -13.60
C THR A 172 -4.61 15.70 -13.14
N ILE A 173 -4.22 14.53 -13.66
CA ILE A 173 -2.85 14.04 -13.51
C ILE A 173 -2.22 13.98 -14.90
N ARG A 174 -1.08 14.68 -15.04
CA ARG A 174 -0.18 14.52 -16.17
C ARG A 174 0.86 13.48 -15.80
N TRP A 175 0.81 12.34 -16.45
CA TRP A 175 1.76 11.25 -16.30
C TRP A 175 2.84 11.36 -17.37
N ALA A 176 4.07 10.97 -17.03
CA ALA A 176 5.15 10.87 -18.00
C ALA A 176 5.94 9.57 -17.80
N VAL A 177 6.18 8.87 -18.90
CA VAL A 177 7.04 7.68 -19.01
C VAL A 177 8.31 8.08 -19.74
N SER A 178 9.44 7.93 -19.07
CA SER A 178 10.76 8.32 -19.58
C SER A 178 11.76 7.21 -19.34
N ASP A 179 12.87 7.22 -20.07
CA ASP A 179 14.03 6.40 -19.78
C ASP A 179 14.76 6.99 -18.56
N ALA A 180 14.92 6.18 -17.51
CA ALA A 180 15.56 6.58 -16.26
C ALA A 180 17.05 6.93 -16.42
N GLN A 181 17.72 6.34 -17.42
CA GLN A 181 19.15 6.58 -17.66
C GLN A 181 19.38 7.87 -18.45
N THR A 182 18.57 8.12 -19.48
CA THR A 182 18.77 9.29 -20.36
C THR A 182 17.91 10.50 -19.97
N GLY A 183 16.85 10.30 -19.17
CA GLY A 183 15.85 11.31 -18.82
C GLY A 183 14.92 11.69 -19.98
N LYS A 184 15.07 11.05 -21.15
CA LYS A 184 14.31 11.34 -22.37
C LYS A 184 13.11 10.39 -22.52
N PRO A 185 12.07 10.77 -23.28
CA PRO A 185 11.03 9.83 -23.67
C PRO A 185 11.59 8.75 -24.61
N TYR A 186 10.89 7.62 -24.72
CA TYR A 186 11.24 6.53 -25.64
C TYR A 186 11.01 6.86 -27.13
N GLY A 187 10.55 8.09 -27.44
CA GLY A 187 10.33 8.55 -28.82
C GLY A 187 9.13 7.91 -29.53
N THR A 188 8.41 7.00 -28.86
CA THR A 188 7.24 6.31 -29.39
C THR A 188 6.05 6.49 -28.44
N ARG A 189 4.84 6.27 -28.98
CA ARG A 189 3.62 6.25 -28.17
C ARG A 189 3.53 4.92 -27.41
N ILE A 190 3.35 5.00 -26.10
CA ILE A 190 3.34 3.82 -25.21
C ILE A 190 1.90 3.59 -24.76
N ARG A 191 1.42 2.35 -24.90
CA ARG A 191 0.12 1.96 -24.33
C ARG A 191 0.29 1.79 -22.82
N VAL A 192 -0.56 2.45 -22.05
CA VAL A 192 -0.54 2.43 -20.59
C VAL A 192 -1.95 2.28 -20.04
N GLU A 193 -2.03 1.80 -18.81
CA GLU A 193 -3.28 1.73 -18.06
C GLU A 193 -3.28 2.84 -17.00
N LEU A 194 -4.40 3.56 -16.92
CA LEU A 194 -4.59 4.63 -15.94
C LEU A 194 -5.74 4.25 -15.01
N GLY A 195 -5.40 3.65 -13.88
CA GLY A 195 -6.35 3.06 -12.94
C GLY A 195 -6.67 3.94 -11.73
N THR A 196 -7.72 3.53 -11.01
CA THR A 196 -8.07 3.94 -9.66
C THR A 196 -8.43 2.73 -8.79
N ASP A 197 -8.16 2.79 -7.48
CA ASP A 197 -8.47 1.76 -6.48
C ASP A 197 -8.00 0.36 -6.88
N SER A 198 -8.92 -0.60 -7.01
CA SER A 198 -8.59 -2.00 -7.33
C SER A 198 -7.74 -2.09 -8.58
N SER A 199 -7.99 -1.30 -9.63
CA SER A 199 -7.16 -1.34 -10.85
C SER A 199 -5.69 -0.91 -10.65
N CYS A 200 -5.33 -0.44 -9.45
CA CYS A 200 -3.95 -0.11 -9.07
C CYS A 200 -3.26 -1.16 -8.22
N VAL A 201 -4.00 -2.13 -7.69
CA VAL A 201 -3.51 -3.16 -6.77
C VAL A 201 -3.89 -4.58 -7.19
N GLU A 202 -4.85 -4.70 -8.09
CA GLU A 202 -5.34 -5.92 -8.69
C GLU A 202 -5.16 -5.81 -10.21
N TYR A 203 -4.70 -6.89 -10.84
CA TYR A 203 -4.56 -6.97 -12.29
C TYR A 203 -5.88 -7.42 -12.92
N PHE A 204 -6.60 -6.57 -13.65
CA PHE A 204 -7.88 -6.95 -14.29
C PHE A 204 -7.76 -7.44 -15.74
N GLY A 205 -6.57 -7.88 -16.17
CA GLY A 205 -6.31 -8.16 -17.57
C GLY A 205 -5.78 -6.94 -18.34
N PRO A 206 -5.67 -7.03 -19.68
CA PRO A 206 -5.07 -5.96 -20.49
C PRO A 206 -5.99 -4.73 -20.57
N GLY A 207 -5.90 -3.85 -19.56
CA GLY A 207 -6.60 -2.57 -19.45
C GLY A 207 -5.88 -1.38 -20.10
N TYR A 208 -4.85 -1.64 -20.94
CA TYR A 208 -3.97 -0.64 -21.58
C TYR A 208 -4.68 0.17 -22.69
N THR A 209 -5.69 0.93 -22.28
CA THR A 209 -6.59 1.71 -23.15
C THR A 209 -6.07 3.11 -23.45
N ASN A 210 -5.06 3.59 -22.71
CA ASN A 210 -4.53 4.94 -22.86
C ASN A 210 -3.22 4.90 -23.64
N LEU A 211 -2.96 5.94 -24.42
CA LEU A 211 -1.77 6.04 -25.25
C LEU A 211 -1.05 7.34 -24.90
N THR A 212 0.25 7.27 -24.62
CA THR A 212 1.06 8.48 -24.47
C THR A 212 1.25 9.18 -25.82
N ASP A 213 1.59 10.46 -25.78
CA ASP A 213 2.22 11.11 -26.92
C ASP A 213 3.66 10.59 -27.14
N THR A 214 4.34 11.10 -28.17
CA THR A 214 5.75 10.76 -28.48
C THR A 214 6.74 11.36 -27.48
N ASN A 215 6.30 12.28 -26.63
CA ASN A 215 7.05 12.79 -25.48
C ASN A 215 6.84 11.90 -24.24
N GLY A 216 6.18 10.75 -24.38
CA GLY A 216 5.92 9.82 -23.27
C GLY A 216 4.88 10.32 -22.28
N VAL A 217 4.06 11.30 -22.65
CA VAL A 217 3.11 11.97 -21.73
C VAL A 217 1.68 11.53 -22.01
N VAL A 218 0.90 11.31 -20.96
CA VAL A 218 -0.56 11.17 -21.03
C VAL A 218 -1.21 11.95 -19.89
N THR A 219 -2.30 12.66 -20.17
CA THR A 219 -3.04 13.42 -19.16
C THR A 219 -4.44 12.85 -19.02
N LYS A 220 -4.88 12.61 -17.78
CA LYS A 220 -6.23 12.14 -17.46
C LYS A 220 -6.88 13.07 -16.45
N ALA A 221 -8.13 13.43 -16.72
CA ALA A 221 -9.00 14.10 -15.78
C ALA A 221 -9.70 13.08 -14.89
N TYR A 222 -9.81 13.40 -13.61
CA TYR A 222 -10.44 12.59 -12.59
C TYR A 222 -11.59 13.38 -11.96
N PRO A 223 -12.73 12.73 -11.68
CA PRO A 223 -13.87 13.40 -11.08
C PRO A 223 -13.57 13.83 -9.64
N GLY A 224 -14.32 14.83 -9.18
CA GLY A 224 -14.30 15.21 -7.78
C GLY A 224 -14.95 14.14 -6.92
N VAL A 225 -14.20 13.63 -5.94
CA VAL A 225 -14.64 12.58 -5.03
C VAL A 225 -14.36 12.96 -3.57
N SER A 226 -15.16 12.45 -2.64
CA SER A 226 -15.03 12.70 -1.20
C SER A 226 -13.98 11.81 -0.54
N ARG A 227 -13.80 10.59 -1.06
CA ARG A 227 -12.70 9.67 -0.72
C ARG A 227 -11.76 9.61 -1.91
N MET A 228 -10.45 9.74 -1.67
CA MET A 228 -9.49 9.64 -2.77
C MET A 228 -9.19 8.18 -3.06
N PRO A 229 -9.42 7.75 -4.30
CA PRO A 229 -8.91 6.48 -4.70
C PRO A 229 -7.38 6.54 -4.78
N ILE A 230 -6.73 5.39 -4.56
CA ILE A 230 -5.36 5.22 -5.08
C ILE A 230 -5.44 5.44 -6.58
N THR A 231 -4.50 6.18 -7.15
CA THR A 231 -4.42 6.39 -8.61
C THR A 231 -3.09 5.89 -9.12
N CYS A 232 -3.08 5.31 -10.32
CA CYS A 232 -1.89 4.69 -10.87
C CYS A 232 -1.76 4.86 -12.38
N LEU A 233 -0.51 4.71 -12.83
CA LEU A 233 -0.17 4.34 -14.20
C LEU A 233 0.56 3.01 -14.17
N LEU A 234 0.07 2.04 -14.94
CA LEU A 234 0.71 0.73 -15.13
C LEU A 234 1.31 0.63 -16.54
N LEU A 235 2.53 0.13 -16.62
CA LEU A 235 3.22 -0.16 -17.88
C LEU A 235 2.81 -1.54 -18.43
N PRO A 236 2.82 -1.71 -19.76
CA PRO A 236 2.38 -2.95 -20.39
C PRO A 236 3.28 -4.12 -20.02
N GLY A 237 2.66 -5.24 -19.61
CA GLY A 237 3.37 -6.46 -19.26
C GLY A 237 2.48 -7.70 -19.32
N THR A 238 3.08 -8.86 -19.05
CA THR A 238 2.38 -10.16 -19.04
C THR A 238 3.09 -11.13 -18.09
N PRO A 239 2.39 -11.79 -17.15
CA PRO A 239 0.97 -11.62 -16.88
C PRO A 239 0.65 -10.35 -16.09
N ASP A 240 1.66 -9.66 -15.54
CA ASP A 240 1.51 -8.42 -14.77
C ASP A 240 2.29 -7.25 -15.41
N ALA A 241 2.01 -6.03 -14.97
CA ALA A 241 2.69 -4.82 -15.39
C ALA A 241 4.21 -4.89 -15.13
N ILE A 242 5.01 -4.45 -16.10
CA ILE A 242 6.47 -4.44 -15.95
C ILE A 242 6.97 -3.34 -15.00
N GLY A 243 6.10 -2.43 -14.59
CA GLY A 243 6.40 -1.32 -13.70
C GLY A 243 5.19 -0.40 -13.57
N TRP A 244 5.16 0.36 -12.49
CA TRP A 244 4.04 1.25 -12.22
C TRP A 244 4.45 2.41 -11.32
N LEU A 245 3.56 3.40 -11.24
CA LEU A 245 3.56 4.38 -10.16
C LEU A 245 2.13 4.47 -9.63
N SER A 246 1.94 4.24 -8.33
CA SER A 246 0.67 4.41 -7.65
C SER A 246 0.83 5.36 -6.45
N PHE A 247 -0.16 6.21 -6.23
CA PHE A 247 -0.20 7.11 -5.07
C PHE A 247 -1.62 7.62 -4.83
N VAL A 248 -1.85 8.16 -3.63
CA VAL A 248 -3.06 8.92 -3.32
C VAL A 248 -2.72 10.40 -3.43
N PRO A 249 -3.39 11.21 -4.27
CA PRO A 249 -3.05 12.62 -4.39
C PRO A 249 -3.25 13.40 -3.08
N ALA A 250 -2.56 14.54 -2.96
CA ALA A 250 -2.56 15.29 -1.72
C ALA A 250 -3.91 16.00 -1.48
N ARG A 251 -4.39 16.02 -0.23
CA ARG A 251 -5.62 16.71 0.22
C ARG A 251 -5.32 17.77 1.27
N PRO A 252 -6.14 18.84 1.36
CA PRO A 252 -6.05 19.77 2.49
C PRO A 252 -6.53 19.09 3.78
N ALA A 253 -5.83 19.31 4.89
CA ALA A 253 -6.40 19.03 6.20
C ALA A 253 -7.36 20.15 6.61
N ILE A 254 -8.66 19.93 6.44
CA ILE A 254 -9.69 20.85 6.93
C ILE A 254 -10.04 20.45 8.36
N VAL A 255 -9.59 21.26 9.32
CA VAL A 255 -9.70 20.97 10.76
C VAL A 255 -10.74 21.90 11.40
N SER A 256 -11.65 21.32 12.17
CA SER A 256 -12.54 22.05 13.07
C SER A 256 -12.27 21.64 14.52
N ALA A 257 -12.37 22.59 15.45
CA ALA A 257 -12.20 22.32 16.88
C ALA A 257 -12.97 23.36 17.70
N ALA A 258 -13.59 22.90 18.79
CA ALA A 258 -14.26 23.74 19.76
C ALA A 258 -14.09 23.16 21.19
N PRO A 259 -13.89 24.01 22.21
CA PRO A 259 -13.83 23.56 23.59
C PRO A 259 -15.25 23.23 24.08
N SER A 260 -15.38 22.25 24.97
CA SER A 260 -16.67 21.93 25.62
C SER A 260 -17.16 23.04 26.53
N LYS A 261 -16.26 23.91 27.00
CA LYS A 261 -16.53 25.10 27.80
C LYS A 261 -15.61 26.24 27.37
N SER A 262 -16.15 27.45 27.25
CA SER A 262 -15.36 28.66 26.95
C SER A 262 -14.73 29.30 28.19
N SER A 263 -14.98 28.75 29.39
CA SER A 263 -14.44 29.24 30.67
C SER A 263 -14.25 28.07 31.65
N ALA A 264 -13.16 28.08 32.41
CA ALA A 264 -12.90 27.11 33.47
C ALA A 264 -11.86 27.65 34.48
N PRO A 265 -11.83 27.16 35.73
CA PRO A 265 -10.77 27.52 36.67
C PRO A 265 -9.39 27.18 36.11
N VAL A 266 -8.40 28.02 36.42
CA VAL A 266 -7.00 27.74 36.06
C VAL A 266 -6.61 26.34 36.53
N GLY A 267 -5.94 25.59 35.66
CA GLY A 267 -5.55 24.20 35.93
C GLY A 267 -6.64 23.16 35.66
N THR A 268 -7.89 23.54 35.37
CA THR A 268 -8.95 22.58 35.04
C THR A 268 -8.82 22.07 33.61
N VAL A 269 -8.95 20.75 33.42
CA VAL A 269 -8.96 20.14 32.07
C VAL A 269 -10.30 20.41 31.38
N VAL A 270 -10.23 21.01 30.19
CA VAL A 270 -11.36 21.27 29.30
C VAL A 270 -11.18 20.45 28.03
N PRO A 271 -12.07 19.47 27.75
CA PRO A 271 -12.07 18.75 26.50
C PRO A 271 -12.28 19.69 25.29
N VAL A 272 -11.45 19.53 24.27
CA VAL A 272 -11.60 20.17 22.96
C VAL A 272 -11.98 19.09 21.96
N ASN A 273 -13.19 19.18 21.43
CA ASN A 273 -13.69 18.23 20.44
C ASN A 273 -13.54 18.83 19.05
N GLY A 274 -13.18 17.99 18.08
CA GLY A 274 -13.00 18.45 16.71
C GLY A 274 -13.10 17.33 15.70
N SER A 275 -12.93 17.71 14.44
CA SER A 275 -12.92 16.78 13.32
C SER A 275 -11.94 17.22 12.24
N VAL A 276 -11.48 16.24 11.46
CA VAL A 276 -10.71 16.46 10.23
C VAL A 276 -11.48 15.85 9.07
N VAL A 277 -11.77 16.65 8.04
CA VAL A 277 -12.48 16.18 6.84
C VAL A 277 -11.67 15.08 6.15
N GLY A 278 -12.34 14.05 5.63
CA GLY A 278 -11.72 12.87 5.02
C GLY A 278 -11.34 11.76 6.01
N ALA A 279 -11.49 12.01 7.31
CA ALA A 279 -11.26 11.04 8.38
C ALA A 279 -9.90 10.31 8.31
N PRO A 280 -8.76 11.03 8.35
CA PRO A 280 -7.43 10.43 8.31
C PRO A 280 -7.13 9.63 9.58
N LEU A 281 -7.54 8.36 9.61
CA LEU A 281 -7.41 7.46 10.76
C LEU A 281 -5.97 7.42 11.31
N ALA A 282 -5.87 7.55 12.62
CA ALA A 282 -4.63 7.48 13.40
C ALA A 282 -3.62 8.61 13.09
N CYS A 283 -3.99 9.62 12.30
CA CYS A 283 -3.14 10.80 12.14
C CYS A 283 -3.17 11.66 13.42
N PRO A 284 -2.01 12.20 13.85
CA PRO A 284 -1.93 13.01 15.06
C PRO A 284 -2.60 14.37 14.87
N VAL A 285 -3.13 14.91 15.96
CA VAL A 285 -3.60 16.30 16.07
C VAL A 285 -3.01 16.90 17.33
N HIS A 286 -2.51 18.12 17.25
CA HIS A 286 -1.91 18.84 18.34
C HIS A 286 -2.79 20.00 18.76
N LEU A 287 -3.12 20.10 20.05
CA LEU A 287 -3.64 21.33 20.62
C LEU A 287 -2.46 22.28 20.80
N GLN A 288 -2.53 23.45 20.19
CA GLN A 288 -1.54 24.50 20.36
C GLN A 288 -2.13 25.68 21.13
N ARG A 289 -1.31 26.26 22.01
CA ARG A 289 -1.59 27.52 22.72
C ARG A 289 -0.68 28.61 22.17
N LEU A 290 -1.20 29.84 22.02
CA LEU A 290 -0.35 30.99 21.65
C LEU A 290 0.42 31.48 22.88
N TYR A 291 1.70 31.76 22.68
CA TYR A 291 2.60 32.40 23.63
C TYR A 291 3.11 33.70 23.03
N GLY A 292 3.01 34.79 23.79
CA GLY A 292 3.25 36.13 23.26
C GLY A 292 2.29 36.46 22.12
N ALA A 293 2.78 37.16 21.10
CA ALA A 293 1.96 37.60 19.96
C ALA A 293 1.85 36.56 18.82
N SER A 294 2.80 35.63 18.67
CA SER A 294 2.91 34.81 17.45
C SER A 294 3.35 33.36 17.64
N GLN A 295 3.78 32.94 18.84
CA GLN A 295 4.41 31.64 19.03
C GLN A 295 3.40 30.58 19.47
N TRP A 296 2.96 29.73 18.54
CA TRP A 296 2.10 28.58 18.85
C TRP A 296 2.91 27.40 19.37
N ARG A 297 2.62 26.90 20.57
CA ARG A 297 3.29 25.71 21.13
C ARG A 297 2.28 24.61 21.45
N THR A 298 2.64 23.37 21.14
CA THR A 298 1.84 22.19 21.47
C THR A 298 1.74 22.02 22.98
N VAL A 299 0.52 21.81 23.47
CA VAL A 299 0.21 21.61 24.90
C VAL A 299 -0.55 20.31 25.17
N SER A 300 -1.13 19.70 24.13
CA SER A 300 -1.76 18.39 24.19
C SER A 300 -1.75 17.77 22.80
N SER A 301 -1.81 16.45 22.72
CA SER A 301 -1.86 15.70 21.46
C SER A 301 -2.92 14.61 21.56
N GLY A 302 -3.46 14.23 20.41
CA GLY A 302 -4.37 13.12 20.25
C GLY A 302 -4.29 12.57 18.82
N ALA A 303 -5.16 11.65 18.49
CA ALA A 303 -5.25 11.07 17.15
C ALA A 303 -6.68 11.17 16.61
N VAL A 304 -6.79 11.26 15.28
CA VAL A 304 -8.06 11.21 14.57
C VAL A 304 -8.59 9.76 14.60
N ARG A 305 -9.83 9.59 15.07
CA ARG A 305 -10.55 8.31 15.04
C ARG A 305 -11.09 8.02 13.64
N GLU A 306 -11.56 6.80 13.42
CA GLU A 306 -12.15 6.38 12.13
C GLU A 306 -13.34 7.24 11.69
N SER A 307 -14.11 7.79 12.65
CA SER A 307 -15.18 8.76 12.38
C SER A 307 -14.69 10.14 11.91
N GLY A 308 -13.37 10.35 11.81
CA GLY A 308 -12.74 11.64 11.55
C GLY A 308 -12.75 12.60 12.74
N ARG A 309 -13.29 12.18 13.89
CA ARG A 309 -13.34 12.98 15.12
C ARG A 309 -12.10 12.79 15.97
N PHE A 310 -11.73 13.82 16.72
CA PHE A 310 -10.70 13.76 17.76
C PHE A 310 -11.16 14.49 19.03
N THR A 311 -10.48 14.21 20.13
CA THR A 311 -10.63 14.94 21.39
C THR A 311 -9.24 15.25 21.93
N LEU A 312 -9.01 16.51 22.32
CA LEU A 312 -7.77 17.00 22.92
C LEU A 312 -8.07 17.57 24.30
N SER A 313 -7.05 17.72 25.14
CA SER A 313 -7.20 18.24 26.51
C SER A 313 -6.58 19.62 26.61
N ALA A 314 -7.40 20.65 26.80
CA ALA A 314 -6.91 22.00 27.10
C ALA A 314 -6.85 22.21 28.62
N GLN A 315 -5.87 22.97 29.10
CA GLN A 315 -5.77 23.38 30.49
C GLN A 315 -5.43 24.88 30.52
N PRO A 316 -6.33 25.76 31.00
CA PRO A 316 -6.03 27.18 31.15
C PRO A 316 -4.88 27.36 32.13
N ALA A 317 -3.79 28.01 31.69
CA ALA A 317 -2.57 28.14 32.51
C ALA A 317 -2.53 29.42 33.37
N TYR A 318 -3.42 30.37 33.13
CA TYR A 318 -3.50 31.62 33.87
C TYR A 318 -4.90 32.22 33.75
N ARG A 319 -5.20 33.23 34.59
CA ARG A 319 -6.47 33.96 34.53
C ARG A 319 -6.53 34.87 33.31
N GLY A 320 -7.63 34.84 32.56
CA GLY A 320 -7.83 35.65 31.36
C GLY A 320 -8.12 34.82 30.11
N LEU A 321 -8.19 35.49 28.95
CA LEU A 321 -8.49 34.85 27.66
C LEU A 321 -7.24 34.18 27.08
N ILE A 322 -7.29 32.87 26.89
CA ILE A 322 -6.18 32.09 26.36
C ILE A 322 -6.55 31.57 24.97
N PRO A 323 -5.83 31.97 23.90
CA PRO A 323 -6.05 31.46 22.55
C PRO A 323 -5.46 30.06 22.35
N TYR A 324 -6.25 29.19 21.73
CA TYR A 324 -5.91 27.84 21.33
C TYR A 324 -6.25 27.61 19.85
N ARG A 325 -5.60 26.63 19.23
CA ARG A 325 -6.00 26.06 17.94
C ARG A 325 -5.68 24.58 17.90
N ALA A 326 -6.42 23.80 17.11
CA ALA A 326 -6.00 22.46 16.74
C ALA A 326 -5.13 22.54 15.49
N TYR A 327 -3.94 21.95 15.54
CA TYR A 327 -3.01 21.84 14.43
C TYR A 327 -2.90 20.38 13.99
N PHE A 328 -3.14 20.14 12.70
CA PHE A 328 -2.95 18.87 12.04
C PHE A 328 -1.64 18.96 11.24
N PRO A 329 -0.56 18.27 11.66
CA PRO A 329 0.66 18.19 10.86
C PRO A 329 0.41 17.38 9.58
N ALA A 330 1.30 17.50 8.59
CA ALA A 330 1.21 16.67 7.39
C ALA A 330 1.24 15.18 7.80
N CYS A 331 0.29 14.40 7.28
CA CYS A 331 0.15 12.98 7.61
C CYS A 331 -0.39 12.23 6.39
N ARG A 332 0.36 11.22 5.92
CA ARG A 332 0.05 10.47 4.69
C ARG A 332 -0.13 11.45 3.52
N ASN A 333 -1.25 11.37 2.81
CA ASN A 333 -1.61 12.24 1.69
C ASN A 333 -2.30 13.55 2.13
N TYR A 334 -2.38 13.87 3.41
CA TYR A 334 -2.95 15.13 3.88
C TYR A 334 -1.85 16.16 4.14
N VAL A 335 -1.98 17.35 3.54
CA VAL A 335 -1.12 18.49 3.87
C VAL A 335 -1.51 19.08 5.21
N ALA A 336 -0.56 19.72 5.89
CA ALA A 336 -0.80 20.33 7.19
C ALA A 336 -1.94 21.37 7.14
N GLY A 337 -2.66 21.50 8.25
CA GLY A 337 -3.77 22.45 8.40
C GLY A 337 -4.01 22.80 9.86
N ALA A 338 -4.77 23.86 10.12
CA ALA A 338 -5.13 24.26 11.46
C ALA A 338 -6.60 24.69 11.53
N SER A 339 -7.22 24.50 12.68
CA SER A 339 -8.53 25.08 12.96
C SER A 339 -8.44 26.60 13.05
N LYS A 340 -9.59 27.26 12.99
CA LYS A 340 -9.71 28.62 13.51
C LYS A 340 -9.26 28.65 14.98
N ALA A 341 -8.66 29.76 15.40
CA ALA A 341 -8.35 29.97 16.80
C ALA A 341 -9.64 30.09 17.61
N PHE A 342 -9.64 29.54 18.82
CA PHE A 342 -10.72 29.64 19.80
C PHE A 342 -10.14 29.97 21.17
N TYR A 343 -10.98 30.39 22.11
CA TYR A 343 -10.54 30.89 23.41
C TYR A 343 -11.15 30.10 24.55
N ILE A 344 -10.36 29.90 25.60
CA ILE A 344 -10.85 29.42 26.90
C ILE A 344 -10.40 30.43 27.94
N ARG A 345 -11.35 30.98 28.70
CA ARG A 345 -11.08 31.90 29.80
C ARG A 345 -10.68 31.12 31.06
N GLY A 346 -9.49 31.39 31.59
CA GLY A 346 -9.12 30.96 32.94
C GLY A 346 -9.77 31.87 33.98
N THR A 347 -10.53 31.30 34.92
CA THR A 347 -11.13 32.03 36.06
C THR A 347 -10.36 31.81 37.34
#